data_AF-A0A9D0W0K2-F1
#
_entry.id   AF-A0A9D0W0K2-F1
#
_cell.length_a   1.000
_cell.length_b   1.000
_cell.length_c   1.000
_cell.angle_alpha   90.00
_cell.angle_beta   90.00
_cell.angle_gamma   90.00
#
_symmetry.space_group_name_H-M   'P 1'
#
loop_
_entity.id
_entity.type
_entity.pdbx_description
1 polymer ?
#
loop_
_entity_poly.entity_id
_entity_poly.type
_entity_poly.pdbx_seq_one_letter_code
_entity_poly.pdbx_strand_id
1 'polypeptide(L)'
;MRLLARREHSVLELRRKLEQRGWQGGPLDEVLDSLVDQNLLSDRRFAEVYTRTRIERGYGPLRIRAELRERGIDAALAEAALEAEAPDW
;
A
#
# COMPACT_ATOMS: atom_id res chain seq x y z
N MET A 1 -9.25 16.83 -3.60
CA MET A 1 -8.68 15.47 -3.72
C MET A 1 -7.40 15.48 -4.57
N ARG A 2 -6.20 15.68 -3.99
CA ARG A 2 -4.92 15.68 -4.77
C ARG A 2 -3.86 14.69 -4.26
N LEU A 3 -4.20 13.88 -3.25
CA LEU A 3 -3.25 12.98 -2.58
C LEU A 3 -3.21 11.58 -3.21
N LEU A 4 -4.37 11.05 -3.60
CA LEU A 4 -4.49 9.76 -4.29
C LEU A 4 -4.11 9.84 -5.77
N ALA A 5 -4.13 11.04 -6.37
CA ALA A 5 -4.01 11.21 -7.82
C ALA A 5 -2.60 10.99 -8.40
N ARG A 6 -1.55 10.83 -7.57
CA ARG A 6 -0.15 10.74 -8.06
C ARG A 6 0.44 9.34 -8.00
N ARG A 7 -0.01 8.50 -7.07
CA ARG A 7 0.42 7.11 -6.90
C ARG A 7 -0.54 6.38 -5.96
N GLU A 8 -0.54 5.07 -6.06
CA GLU A 8 -1.16 4.20 -5.05
C GLU A 8 -0.52 4.44 -3.67
N HIS A 9 -1.32 4.37 -2.63
CA HIS A 9 -0.89 4.43 -1.23
C HIS A 9 -1.48 3.23 -0.51
N SER A 10 -0.76 2.68 0.47
CA SER A 10 -1.39 1.78 1.42
C SER A 10 -2.31 2.57 2.36
N VAL A 11 -3.26 1.89 2.98
CA VAL A 11 -4.15 2.47 3.99
C VAL A 11 -3.32 3.09 5.11
N LEU A 12 -2.28 2.39 5.56
CA LEU A 12 -1.38 2.87 6.62
C LEU A 12 -0.59 4.12 6.20
N GLU A 13 -0.09 4.17 4.95
CA GLU A 13 0.61 5.36 4.45
C GLU A 13 -0.32 6.58 4.43
N LEU A 14 -1.57 6.42 3.97
CA LEU A 14 -2.52 7.52 3.93
C LEU A 14 -2.95 7.95 5.33
N ARG A 15 -3.24 7.00 6.22
CA ARG A 15 -3.56 7.25 7.64
C ARG A 15 -2.50 8.12 8.30
N ARG A 16 -1.24 7.67 8.28
CA ARG A 16 -0.09 8.39 8.86
C ARG A 16 0.03 9.81 8.31
N LYS A 17 -0.22 9.99 7.01
CA LYS A 17 -0.13 11.29 6.35
C LYS A 17 -1.26 12.24 6.76
N LEU A 18 -2.46 11.73 7.00
CA LEU A 18 -3.60 12.51 7.47
C LEU A 18 -3.44 12.85 8.96
N GLU A 19 -2.92 11.92 9.77
CA GLU A 19 -2.55 12.15 11.17
C GLU A 19 -1.54 13.29 11.32
N GLN A 20 -0.50 13.31 10.50
CA GLN A 20 0.48 14.41 10.44
C GLN A 20 -0.14 15.77 10.06
N ARG A 21 -1.35 15.77 9.51
CA ARG A 21 -2.11 16.99 9.15
C ARG A 21 -3.16 17.35 10.20
N GLY A 22 -3.17 16.65 11.34
CA GLY A 22 -4.09 16.89 12.44
C GLY A 22 -5.42 16.12 12.36
N TRP A 23 -5.58 15.18 11.43
CA TRP A 23 -6.77 14.31 11.39
C TRP A 23 -6.60 13.17 12.36
N GLN A 24 -7.60 12.90 13.21
CA GLN A 24 -7.48 11.89 14.28
C GLN A 24 -8.84 11.27 14.59
N GLY A 25 -8.82 10.07 15.17
CA GLY A 25 -10.00 9.39 15.70
C GLY A 25 -11.04 8.98 14.64
N GLY A 26 -12.29 8.82 15.09
CA GLY A 26 -13.39 8.27 14.27
C GLY A 26 -13.57 8.90 12.89
N PRO A 27 -13.52 10.24 12.72
CA PRO A 27 -13.66 10.86 11.39
C PRO A 27 -12.57 10.45 10.39
N LEU A 28 -11.36 10.11 10.86
CA LEU A 28 -10.30 9.61 9.99
C LEU A 28 -10.61 8.18 9.53
N ASP A 29 -11.08 7.32 10.43
CA ASP A 29 -11.44 5.94 10.11
C ASP A 29 -12.57 5.89 9.08
N GLU A 30 -13.65 6.64 9.30
CA GLU A 30 -14.78 6.72 8.36
C GLU A 30 -14.36 7.20 6.97
N VAL A 31 -13.45 8.17 6.89
CA VAL A 31 -12.93 8.66 5.61
C VAL A 31 -12.08 7.60 4.91
N LEU A 32 -11.21 6.90 5.65
CA LEU A 32 -10.38 5.84 5.07
C LEU A 32 -11.24 4.69 4.57
N ASP A 33 -12.21 4.25 5.36
CA ASP A 33 -13.15 3.18 5.00
C ASP A 33 -13.95 3.57 3.75
N SER A 34 -14.49 4.79 3.69
CA SER A 34 -15.20 5.27 2.51
C SER A 34 -14.33 5.32 1.25
N LEU A 35 -13.03 5.64 1.38
CA LEU A 35 -12.09 5.61 0.26
C LEU A 35 -11.80 4.18 -0.20
N VAL A 36 -11.74 3.21 0.72
CA VAL A 36 -11.59 1.79 0.41
C VAL A 36 -12.84 1.26 -0.28
N ASP A 37 -14.03 1.59 0.23
CA ASP A 37 -15.33 1.18 -0.33
C ASP A 37 -15.56 1.73 -1.73
N GLN A 38 -15.15 2.98 -1.97
CA GLN A 38 -15.17 3.59 -3.31
C GLN A 38 -14.02 3.09 -4.20
N ASN A 39 -13.20 2.16 -3.71
CA ASN A 39 -12.04 1.62 -4.39
C ASN A 39 -11.02 2.68 -4.81
N LEU A 40 -11.01 3.84 -4.14
CA LEU A 40 -10.05 4.94 -4.32
C LEU A 40 -8.75 4.71 -3.54
N LEU A 41 -8.78 3.81 -2.56
CA LEU A 41 -7.64 3.35 -1.76
C LEU A 41 -7.62 1.82 -1.76
N SER A 42 -6.50 1.20 -2.10
CA SER A 42 -6.41 -0.26 -2.22
C SER A 42 -5.02 -0.76 -1.87
N ASP A 43 -4.92 -1.49 -0.76
CA ASP A 43 -3.68 -2.16 -0.37
C ASP A 43 -3.23 -3.19 -1.41
N ARG A 44 -4.18 -3.79 -2.14
CA ARG A 44 -3.87 -4.73 -3.22
C ARG A 44 -3.15 -4.05 -4.37
N ARG A 45 -3.75 -3.00 -4.95
CA ARG A 45 -3.11 -2.26 -6.05
C ARG A 45 -1.79 -1.63 -5.59
N PHE A 46 -1.73 -1.18 -4.34
CA PHE A 46 -0.49 -0.71 -3.75
C PHE A 46 0.58 -1.79 -3.74
N ALA A 47 0.28 -2.98 -3.22
CA ALA A 47 1.23 -4.09 -3.13
C ALA A 47 1.75 -4.51 -4.51
N GLU A 48 0.87 -4.62 -5.51
CA GLU A 48 1.21 -4.95 -6.90
C GLU A 48 2.17 -3.91 -7.51
N VAL A 49 1.80 -2.61 -7.49
CA VAL A 49 2.63 -1.54 -8.04
C VAL A 49 3.96 -1.42 -7.31
N TYR A 50 3.95 -1.54 -5.98
CA TYR A 50 5.15 -1.45 -5.15
C TYR A 50 6.11 -2.58 -5.45
N THR A 51 5.62 -3.82 -5.49
CA THR A 51 6.41 -5.03 -5.76
C THR A 51 7.09 -4.93 -7.12
N ARG A 52 6.34 -4.63 -8.19
CA ARG A 52 6.90 -4.41 -9.53
C ARG A 52 8.02 -3.37 -9.54
N THR A 53 7.76 -2.21 -8.94
CA THR A 53 8.75 -1.12 -8.86
C THR A 53 10.03 -1.54 -8.13
N ARG A 54 9.93 -2.44 -7.15
CA ARG A 54 11.09 -2.94 -6.39
C ARG A 54 11.86 -4.01 -7.14
N ILE A 55 11.17 -4.91 -7.84
CA ILE A 55 11.78 -5.89 -8.75
C ILE A 55 12.59 -5.17 -9.82
N GLU A 56 12.01 -4.17 -10.48
CA GLU A 56 12.69 -3.35 -11.51
C GLU A 56 13.96 -2.65 -10.99
N ARG A 57 14.06 -2.45 -9.67
CA ARG A 57 15.23 -1.85 -9.00
C ARG A 57 16.21 -2.89 -8.46
N GLY A 58 15.99 -4.17 -8.72
CA GLY A 58 16.86 -5.28 -8.30
C GLY A 58 16.70 -5.69 -6.83
N TYR A 59 15.54 -5.43 -6.21
CA TYR A 59 15.32 -5.80 -4.80
C TYR A 59 14.81 -7.24 -4.72
N GLY A 60 15.46 -8.07 -3.92
CA GLY A 60 15.03 -9.45 -3.68
C GLY A 60 13.73 -9.59 -2.87
N PRO A 61 13.09 -10.78 -2.90
CA PRO A 61 11.75 -10.99 -2.37
C PRO A 61 11.67 -10.80 -0.86
N LEU A 62 12.71 -11.21 -0.12
CA LEU A 62 12.78 -11.02 1.33
C LEU A 62 12.68 -9.54 1.73
N ARG A 63 13.39 -8.67 1.01
CA ARG A 63 13.37 -7.23 1.25
C ARG A 63 12.03 -6.63 0.88
N ILE A 64 11.44 -7.05 -0.23
CA ILE A 64 10.13 -6.56 -0.67
C ILE A 64 9.05 -6.90 0.36
N ARG A 65 9.01 -8.15 0.87
CA ARG A 65 8.09 -8.57 1.93
C ARG A 65 8.22 -7.69 3.18
N ALA A 66 9.45 -7.42 3.61
CA ALA A 66 9.70 -6.55 4.77
C ALA A 66 9.18 -5.12 4.54
N GLU A 67 9.47 -4.52 3.38
CA GLU A 67 9.04 -3.17 3.05
C GLU A 67 7.51 -3.05 2.91
N LEU A 68 6.83 -4.07 2.37
CA LEU A 68 5.37 -4.15 2.30
C LEU A 68 4.75 -4.24 3.70
N ARG A 69 5.32 -5.07 4.58
CA ARG A 69 4.85 -5.22 5.97
C ARG A 69 4.97 -3.91 6.76
N GLU A 70 6.07 -3.17 6.63
CA GLU A 70 6.24 -1.85 7.27
C GLU A 70 5.18 -0.82 6.83
N ARG A 71 4.57 -1.06 5.68
CA ARG A 71 3.50 -0.25 5.07
C ARG A 71 2.11 -0.80 5.35
N GLY A 72 1.99 -1.78 6.24
CA GLY A 72 0.72 -2.33 6.69
C GLY A 72 0.09 -3.33 5.73
N ILE A 73 0.84 -3.81 4.74
CA ILE A 73 0.35 -4.83 3.82
C ILE A 73 0.41 -6.19 4.51
N ASP A 74 -0.72 -6.88 4.47
CA ASP A 74 -0.86 -8.23 5.01
C ASP A 74 0.09 -9.22 4.29
N ALA A 75 0.54 -10.25 5.01
CA ALA A 75 1.48 -11.23 4.50
C ALA A 75 0.94 -11.99 3.28
N ALA A 76 -0.35 -12.36 3.28
CA ALA A 76 -0.95 -13.07 2.14
C ALA A 76 -1.03 -12.16 0.91
N LEU A 77 -1.31 -10.88 1.11
CA LEU A 77 -1.35 -9.89 0.02
C LEU A 77 0.04 -9.58 -0.53
N ALA A 78 1.05 -9.53 0.33
CA ALA A 78 2.44 -9.39 -0.07
C ALA A 78 2.91 -10.60 -0.89
N GLU A 79 2.53 -11.81 -0.48
CA GLU A 79 2.88 -13.03 -1.23
C GLU A 79 2.18 -13.06 -2.58
N ALA A 80 0.87 -12.79 -2.62
CA ALA A 80 0.11 -12.73 -3.87
C ALA A 80 0.69 -11.71 -4.86
N ALA A 81 1.18 -10.55 -4.39
CA ALA A 81 1.82 -9.55 -5.24
C ALA A 81 3.17 -10.03 -5.80
N LEU A 82 3.95 -10.78 -5.02
CA LEU A 82 5.23 -11.37 -5.47
C LEU A 82 5.00 -12.50 -6.48
N GLU A 83 4.03 -13.37 -6.22
CA GLU A 83 3.65 -14.47 -7.12
C GLU A 83 3.14 -13.92 -8.47
N ALA A 84 2.35 -12.85 -8.46
CA ALA A 84 1.79 -12.26 -9.67
C ALA A 84 2.84 -11.71 -10.64
N GLU A 85 3.98 -11.22 -10.15
CA GLU A 85 5.07 -10.72 -10.98
C GLU A 85 5.95 -11.85 -11.52
N ALA A 86 5.88 -13.06 -10.94
CA ALA A 86 6.65 -14.25 -11.29
C ALA A 86 8.14 -14.02 -11.68
N PRO A 87 8.91 -13.18 -10.95
CA PRO A 87 10.32 -12.99 -11.27
C PRO A 87 11.13 -14.25 -10.96
N ASP A 88 12.03 -14.61 -11.88
CA ASP A 88 13.04 -15.65 -11.66
C ASP A 88 14.19 -15.01 -10.84
N TRP A 89 14.26 -15.37 -9.55
CA TRP A 89 15.09 -14.72 -8.54
C TRP A 89 16.53 -15.23 -8.49
#